data_AF-A0A529QHE0-F1
#
_entry.id   AF-A0A529QHE0-F1
#
_cell.length_a   1.000
_cell.length_b   1.000
_cell.length_c   1.000
_cell.angle_alpha   90.00
_cell.angle_beta   90.00
_cell.angle_gamma   90.00
#
_symmetry.space_group_name_H-M   'P 1'
#
loop_
_entity.id
_entity.type
_entity.pdbx_description
1 polymer ?
#
loop_
_entity_poly.entity_id
_entity_poly.type
_entity_poly.pdbx_seq_one_letter_code
_entity_poly.pdbx_strand_id
1 'polypeptide(L)'
;MTVKLSSSNLASLPAKVAGPKYDRSALKAGIVHFGVGNFHRSHQAVYLDDLFATGEGHDWALIGAGVFEGEKIGRSKLQEQDWLTTVVEQDQGHMSARVTGAMIDFLTPGDAAAIIERLADPAIKIVSLTITEGGYFIDPASGKFNPAHPDIVADAQPGA
;
A
#
# COMPACT_ATOMS: atom_id res chain seq x y z
N MET A 1 20.98 -12.40 16.27
CA MET A 1 19.64 -12.15 16.83
C MET A 1 18.78 -11.55 15.74
N THR A 2 17.53 -11.98 15.63
CA THR A 2 16.55 -11.40 14.71
C THR A 2 15.98 -10.12 15.35
N VAL A 3 15.79 -9.08 14.56
CA VAL A 3 15.19 -7.81 15.00
C VAL A 3 13.76 -7.76 14.44
N LYS A 4 12.74 -7.62 15.30
CA LYS A 4 11.37 -7.40 14.84
C LYS A 4 11.30 -6.01 14.20
N LEU A 5 10.80 -5.94 12.97
CA LEU A 5 10.68 -4.67 12.26
C LEU A 5 9.61 -3.80 12.93
N SER A 6 9.99 -2.59 13.33
CA SER A 6 9.12 -1.53 13.84
C SER A 6 9.89 -0.21 13.77
N SER A 7 9.19 0.92 13.89
CA SER A 7 9.79 2.26 13.90
C SER A 7 10.78 2.41 15.06
N SER A 8 10.45 1.87 16.23
CA SER A 8 11.32 1.88 17.42
C SER A 8 12.62 1.09 17.24
N ASN A 9 12.65 0.14 16.31
CA ASN A 9 13.78 -0.76 16.07
C ASN A 9 14.60 -0.39 14.83
N LEU A 10 14.26 0.67 14.10
CA LEU A 10 14.98 1.09 12.89
C LEU A 10 16.47 1.38 13.15
N ALA A 11 16.81 1.97 14.30
CA ALA A 11 18.19 2.24 14.69
C ALA A 11 19.00 0.96 15.03
N SER A 12 18.30 -0.16 15.26
CA SER A 12 18.88 -1.45 15.64
C SER A 12 19.00 -2.42 14.45
N LEU A 13 18.71 -1.98 13.23
CA LEU A 13 18.82 -2.81 12.04
C LEU A 13 20.27 -3.24 11.81
N PRO A 14 20.51 -4.43 11.22
CA PRO A 14 21.86 -4.84 10.82
C PRO A 14 22.49 -3.79 9.91
N ALA A 15 23.80 -3.54 10.04
CA ALA A 15 24.50 -2.46 9.33
C ALA A 15 24.37 -2.47 7.79
N LYS A 16 24.03 -3.63 7.20
CA LYS A 16 23.83 -3.80 5.75
C LYS A 16 22.39 -3.54 5.29
N VAL A 17 21.45 -3.29 6.21
CA VAL A 17 20.05 -3.02 5.92
C VAL A 17 19.82 -1.51 6.03
N ALA A 18 19.51 -0.86 4.92
CA ALA A 18 19.16 0.55 4.94
C ALA A 18 17.76 0.75 5.53
N GLY A 19 17.52 1.90 6.17
CA GLY A 19 16.19 2.34 6.61
C GLY A 19 15.82 3.71 6.02
N PRO A 20 14.57 4.17 6.26
CA PRO A 20 14.12 5.48 5.80
C PRO A 20 15.03 6.62 6.31
N LYS A 21 15.33 7.58 5.43
CA LYS A 21 16.19 8.75 5.73
C LYS A 21 15.40 10.04 6.02
N TYR A 22 14.12 9.89 6.32
CA TYR A 22 13.16 10.97 6.53
C TYR A 22 12.32 10.68 7.78
N ASP A 23 11.73 11.73 8.36
CA ASP A 23 10.84 11.59 9.51
C ASP A 23 9.46 11.10 9.04
N ARG A 24 9.17 9.82 9.31
CA ARG A 24 7.89 9.21 8.97
C ARG A 24 6.70 9.86 9.68
N SER A 25 6.92 10.45 10.87
CA SER A 25 5.83 11.08 11.62
C SER A 25 5.37 12.40 11.01
N ALA A 26 6.18 13.00 10.12
CA ALA A 26 5.85 14.21 9.38
C ALA A 26 5.08 13.94 8.08
N LEU A 27 4.99 12.68 7.65
CA LEU A 27 4.29 12.30 6.43
C LEU A 27 2.77 12.56 6.53
N LYS A 28 2.19 12.97 5.40
CA LYS A 28 0.74 13.11 5.23
C LYS A 28 0.28 12.26 4.05
N ALA A 29 -0.90 11.67 4.19
CA ALA A 29 -1.47 10.87 3.12
C ALA A 29 -1.88 11.73 1.94
N GLY A 30 -1.49 11.30 0.74
CA GLY A 30 -1.94 11.87 -0.53
C GLY A 30 -2.43 10.82 -1.53
N ILE A 31 -2.27 9.54 -1.19
CA ILE A 31 -2.57 8.41 -2.07
C ILE A 31 -3.31 7.33 -1.29
N VAL A 32 -4.45 6.88 -1.83
CA VAL A 32 -5.08 5.61 -1.43
C VAL A 32 -4.71 4.54 -2.44
N HIS A 33 -4.26 3.38 -1.98
CA HIS A 33 -3.85 2.27 -2.85
C HIS A 33 -4.69 1.01 -2.59
N PHE A 34 -5.42 0.54 -3.60
CA PHE A 34 -6.16 -0.72 -3.53
C PHE A 34 -5.34 -1.91 -4.02
N GLY A 35 -5.37 -2.99 -3.24
CA GLY A 35 -4.64 -4.22 -3.52
C GLY A 35 -3.21 -4.15 -3.03
N VAL A 36 -3.00 -4.06 -1.71
CA VAL A 36 -1.69 -3.95 -1.04
C VAL A 36 -0.91 -5.29 -1.14
N GLY A 37 -0.39 -5.57 -2.33
CA GLY A 37 0.34 -6.79 -2.65
C GLY A 37 1.87 -6.66 -2.56
N ASN A 38 2.55 -7.71 -3.03
CA ASN A 38 4.02 -7.69 -3.12
C ASN A 38 4.51 -6.69 -4.16
N PHE A 39 3.91 -6.67 -5.36
CA PHE A 39 4.29 -5.75 -6.43
C PHE A 39 4.18 -4.29 -5.98
N HIS A 40 3.11 -3.93 -5.29
CA HIS A 40 2.94 -2.57 -4.79
C HIS A 40 4.08 -2.14 -3.87
N ARG A 41 4.35 -2.96 -2.85
CA ARG A 41 5.37 -2.67 -1.83
C ARG A 41 6.79 -2.73 -2.38
N SER A 42 7.04 -3.49 -3.44
CA SER A 42 8.34 -3.56 -4.11
C SER A 42 8.49 -2.58 -5.28
N HIS A 43 7.46 -1.79 -5.61
CA HIS A 43 7.48 -0.88 -6.76
C HIS A 43 7.01 0.54 -6.40
N GLN A 44 5.70 0.82 -6.31
CA GLN A 44 5.25 2.21 -6.09
C GLN A 44 5.68 2.75 -4.72
N ALA A 45 5.62 1.93 -3.67
CA ALA A 45 6.06 2.32 -2.34
C ALA A 45 7.58 2.60 -2.29
N VAL A 46 8.37 1.87 -3.08
CA VAL A 46 9.82 2.08 -3.24
C VAL A 46 10.11 3.45 -3.87
N TYR A 47 9.42 3.83 -4.94
CA TYR A 47 9.63 5.14 -5.57
C TYR A 47 9.24 6.31 -4.65
N LEU A 48 8.18 6.16 -3.86
CA LEU A 48 7.80 7.17 -2.87
C LEU A 48 8.82 7.25 -1.73
N ASP A 49 9.32 6.11 -1.25
CA ASP A 49 10.38 6.06 -0.24
C ASP A 49 11.65 6.79 -0.71
N ASP A 50 12.04 6.59 -1.97
CA ASP A 50 13.16 7.28 -2.60
C ASP A 50 12.91 8.78 -2.74
N LEU A 51 11.71 9.20 -3.17
CA LEU A 51 11.33 10.61 -3.22
C LEU A 51 11.39 11.26 -1.84
N PHE A 52 10.83 10.62 -0.81
CA PHE A 52 10.79 11.18 0.54
C PHE A 52 12.20 11.34 1.13
N ALA A 53 13.14 10.46 0.76
CA ALA A 53 14.54 10.57 1.14
C ALA A 53 15.27 11.79 0.52
N THR A 54 14.72 12.40 -0.53
CA THR A 54 15.21 13.68 -1.08
C THR A 54 14.76 14.91 -0.29
N GLY A 55 13.83 14.73 0.66
CA GLY A 55 13.19 15.81 1.42
C GLY A 55 11.94 16.39 0.74
N GLU A 56 11.49 15.79 -0.36
CA GLU A 56 10.33 16.22 -1.14
C GLU A 56 9.14 15.27 -1.00
N GLY A 57 7.95 15.76 -1.36
CA GLY A 57 6.76 14.92 -1.54
C GLY A 57 6.18 14.29 -0.26
N HIS A 58 6.51 14.79 0.93
CA HIS A 58 6.03 14.23 2.20
C HIS A 58 4.50 14.31 2.40
N ASP A 59 3.76 14.94 1.48
CA ASP A 59 2.30 14.93 1.40
C ASP A 59 1.72 13.80 0.53
N TRP A 60 2.54 12.87 0.04
CA TRP A 60 2.13 11.77 -0.86
C TRP A 60 2.18 10.38 -0.22
N ALA A 61 2.16 10.29 1.11
CA ALA A 61 2.22 8.99 1.78
C ALA A 61 1.00 8.10 1.44
N LEU A 62 1.21 6.79 1.54
CA LEU A 62 0.23 5.78 1.18
C LEU A 62 -0.67 5.43 2.35
N ILE A 63 -1.97 5.35 2.06
CA ILE A 63 -2.94 4.59 2.85
C ILE A 63 -3.38 3.38 2.01
N GLY A 64 -3.16 2.18 2.55
CA GLY A 64 -3.67 0.95 1.95
C GLY A 64 -5.19 0.86 2.06
N ALA A 65 -5.82 0.25 1.05
CA ALA A 65 -7.22 -0.12 1.05
C ALA A 65 -7.41 -1.53 0.47
N GLY A 66 -8.45 -2.20 0.94
CA GLY A 66 -8.81 -3.56 0.54
C GLY A 66 -10.32 -3.75 0.68
N VAL A 67 -10.87 -4.64 -0.13
CA VAL A 67 -12.32 -4.92 -0.17
C VAL A 67 -12.64 -6.34 0.24
N PHE A 68 -11.63 -7.22 0.32
CA PHE A 68 -11.82 -8.61 0.70
C PHE A 68 -11.37 -8.86 2.14
N GLU A 69 -12.18 -9.62 2.89
CA GLU A 69 -11.90 -10.02 4.27
C GLU A 69 -10.52 -10.68 4.45
N GLY A 70 -10.08 -11.46 3.47
CA GLY A 70 -8.77 -12.13 3.49
C GLY A 70 -7.58 -11.18 3.60
N GLU A 71 -7.74 -9.91 3.21
CA GLU A 71 -6.69 -8.89 3.27
C GLU A 71 -6.39 -8.44 4.72
N LYS A 72 -7.30 -8.68 5.68
CA LYS A 72 -7.14 -8.33 7.10
C LYS A 72 -5.90 -8.95 7.73
N ILE A 73 -5.52 -10.16 7.30
CA ILE A 73 -4.33 -10.86 7.79
C ILE A 73 -3.06 -10.11 7.37
N GLY A 74 -2.98 -9.70 6.10
CA GLY A 74 -1.86 -8.92 5.57
C GLY A 74 -1.75 -7.56 6.25
N ARG A 75 -2.90 -6.89 6.41
CA ARG A 75 -3.00 -5.63 7.16
C ARG A 75 -2.46 -5.76 8.58
N SER A 76 -2.91 -6.75 9.36
CA SER A 76 -2.47 -6.94 10.76
C SER A 76 -0.96 -7.12 10.87
N LYS A 77 -0.34 -7.87 9.95
CA LYS A 77 1.11 -8.06 9.92
C LYS A 77 1.85 -6.75 9.65
N LEU A 78 1.35 -5.92 8.72
CA LEU A 78 1.94 -4.62 8.44
C LEU A 78 1.72 -3.65 9.62
N GLN A 79 0.56 -3.70 10.27
CA GLN A 79 0.23 -2.88 11.43
C GLN A 79 1.21 -3.12 12.59
N GLU A 80 1.55 -4.37 12.87
CA GLU A 80 2.54 -4.74 13.89
C GLU A 80 3.97 -4.22 13.61
N GLN A 81 4.24 -3.80 12.37
CA GLN A 81 5.51 -3.27 11.93
C GLN A 81 5.46 -1.75 11.69
N ASP A 82 4.43 -1.07 12.20
CA ASP A 82 4.17 0.35 11.93
C ASP A 82 4.14 0.66 10.42
N TRP A 83 3.58 -0.26 9.63
CA TRP A 83 3.43 -0.16 8.17
C TRP A 83 4.74 -0.22 7.37
N LEU A 84 5.86 -0.53 8.03
CA LEU A 84 7.16 -0.72 7.39
C LEU A 84 7.20 -2.02 6.58
N THR A 85 7.98 -2.03 5.49
CA THR A 85 8.27 -3.23 4.70
C THR A 85 9.75 -3.33 4.35
N THR A 86 10.34 -4.50 4.54
CA THR A 86 11.67 -4.83 3.98
C THR A 86 11.52 -5.25 2.52
N VAL A 87 12.23 -4.59 1.62
CA VAL A 87 12.42 -4.97 0.22
C VAL A 87 13.81 -5.56 0.07
N VAL A 88 13.90 -6.72 -0.58
CA VAL A 88 15.16 -7.38 -0.91
C VAL A 88 15.30 -7.38 -2.42
N GLU A 89 16.32 -6.69 -2.91
CA GLU A 89 16.71 -6.71 -4.32
C GLU A 89 17.76 -7.81 -4.51
N GLN A 90 17.60 -8.63 -5.53
CA GLN A 90 18.46 -9.77 -5.79
C GLN A 90 18.72 -9.92 -7.29
N ASP A 91 19.98 -10.03 -7.66
CA ASP A 91 20.45 -10.36 -9.01
C ASP A 91 21.63 -11.36 -8.98
N GLN A 92 22.34 -11.53 -10.09
CA GLN A 92 23.53 -12.38 -10.15
C GLN A 92 24.71 -11.76 -9.37
N GLY A 93 24.83 -12.15 -8.10
CA GLY A 93 25.96 -11.78 -7.24
C GLY A 93 25.70 -10.57 -6.35
N HIS A 94 24.57 -9.88 -6.51
CA HIS A 94 24.12 -8.84 -5.62
C HIS A 94 22.86 -9.25 -4.85
N MET A 95 22.85 -8.93 -3.56
CA MET A 95 21.67 -8.99 -2.71
C MET A 95 21.74 -7.81 -1.76
N SER A 96 20.74 -6.94 -1.80
CA SER A 96 20.61 -5.81 -0.88
C SER A 96 19.24 -5.83 -0.21
N ALA A 97 19.17 -5.32 1.01
CA ALA A 97 17.91 -5.20 1.74
C ALA A 97 17.77 -3.77 2.24
N ARG A 98 16.57 -3.21 2.09
CA ARG A 98 16.20 -1.93 2.67
C ARG A 98 14.80 -1.96 3.26
N VAL A 99 14.57 -1.15 4.28
CA VAL A 99 13.26 -0.90 4.84
C VAL A 99 12.67 0.34 4.17
N THR A 100 11.47 0.20 3.64
CA THR A 100 10.66 1.30 3.09
C THR A 100 9.64 1.75 4.12
N GLY A 101 9.36 3.06 4.14
CA GLY A 101 8.50 3.71 5.13
C GLY A 101 7.35 4.55 4.56
N ALA A 102 7.08 4.46 3.25
CA ALA A 102 6.15 5.33 2.54
C ALA A 102 4.66 5.10 2.87
N MET A 103 4.32 3.94 3.44
CA MET A 103 2.97 3.66 3.93
C MET A 103 2.83 4.08 5.39
N ILE A 104 1.72 4.76 5.71
CA ILE A 104 1.45 5.27 7.06
C ILE A 104 0.16 4.73 7.66
N ASP A 105 -0.69 4.08 6.86
CA ASP A 105 -1.88 3.39 7.35
C ASP A 105 -2.38 2.35 6.32
N PHE A 106 -3.30 1.49 6.76
CA PHE A 106 -4.12 0.64 5.92
C PHE A 106 -5.52 0.60 6.55
N LEU A 107 -6.53 1.10 5.84
CA LEU A 107 -7.92 1.03 6.26
C LEU A 107 -8.37 -0.42 6.48
N THR A 108 -9.32 -0.64 7.38
CA THR A 108 -9.88 -1.98 7.60
C THR A 108 -10.54 -2.48 6.32
N PRO A 109 -10.11 -3.62 5.73
CA PRO A 109 -10.71 -4.14 4.53
C PRO A 109 -12.21 -4.37 4.69
N GLY A 110 -12.99 -3.94 3.70
CA GLY A 110 -14.45 -4.03 3.71
C GLY A 110 -15.18 -2.95 4.51
N ASP A 111 -14.47 -2.03 5.20
CA ASP A 111 -15.10 -0.88 5.85
C ASP A 111 -15.40 0.22 4.81
N ALA A 112 -16.52 0.04 4.09
CA ALA A 112 -16.91 0.92 2.98
C ALA A 112 -17.05 2.38 3.42
N ALA A 113 -17.59 2.63 4.62
CA ALA A 113 -17.76 3.99 5.13
C ALA A 113 -16.41 4.69 5.33
N ALA A 114 -15.46 4.03 6.01
CA ALA A 114 -14.12 4.59 6.22
C ALA A 114 -13.34 4.77 4.91
N ILE A 115 -13.52 3.84 3.96
CA ILE A 115 -12.90 3.93 2.63
C ILE A 115 -13.48 5.12 1.85
N ILE A 116 -14.80 5.28 1.78
CA ILE A 116 -15.45 6.39 1.08
C ILE A 116 -15.05 7.73 1.71
N GLU A 117 -15.06 7.82 3.04
CA GLU A 117 -14.63 9.03 3.75
C GLU A 117 -13.19 9.40 3.38
N ARG A 118 -12.28 8.41 3.38
CA ARG A 118 -10.89 8.66 3.02
C ARG A 118 -10.72 9.05 1.55
N LEU A 119 -11.47 8.43 0.64
CA LEU A 119 -11.45 8.76 -0.79
C LEU A 119 -11.98 10.17 -1.06
N ALA A 120 -12.88 10.68 -0.23
CA ALA A 120 -13.44 12.02 -0.34
C ALA A 120 -12.56 13.12 0.30
N ASP A 121 -11.52 12.76 1.04
CA ASP A 121 -10.59 13.70 1.65
C ASP A 121 -9.82 14.47 0.56
N PRO A 122 -9.90 15.82 0.49
CA PRO A 122 -9.23 16.61 -0.54
C PRO A 122 -7.70 16.53 -0.48
N ALA A 123 -7.11 16.03 0.60
CA ALA A 123 -5.68 15.72 0.66
C ALA A 123 -5.31 14.49 -0.20
N ILE A 124 -6.24 13.54 -0.39
CA ILE A 124 -6.06 12.39 -1.26
C ILE A 124 -6.26 12.81 -2.71
N LYS A 125 -5.16 12.93 -3.44
CA LYS A 125 -5.13 13.42 -4.82
C LYS A 125 -5.02 12.28 -5.84
N ILE A 126 -4.63 11.07 -5.40
CA ILE A 126 -4.48 9.89 -6.26
C ILE A 126 -5.13 8.67 -5.61
N VAL A 127 -5.86 7.91 -6.42
CA VAL A 127 -6.25 6.52 -6.14
C VAL A 127 -5.47 5.62 -7.09
N SER A 128 -4.73 4.66 -6.56
CA SER A 128 -3.88 3.75 -7.35
C SER A 128 -4.27 2.30 -7.09
N LEU A 129 -4.03 1.41 -8.07
CA LEU A 129 -4.60 0.07 -8.09
C LEU A 129 -3.54 -0.99 -8.46
N THR A 130 -3.46 -2.07 -7.70
CA THR A 130 -2.88 -3.35 -8.17
C THR A 130 -3.85 -4.50 -7.91
N ILE A 131 -5.00 -4.44 -8.57
CA ILE A 131 -6.16 -5.33 -8.37
C ILE A 131 -6.17 -6.57 -9.30
N THR A 132 -5.05 -6.87 -9.96
CA THR A 132 -4.92 -7.83 -11.07
C THR A 132 -5.77 -7.45 -12.30
N GLU A 133 -5.57 -8.14 -13.41
CA GLU A 133 -6.29 -7.92 -14.66
C GLU A 133 -7.80 -8.19 -14.50
N GLY A 134 -8.17 -9.18 -13.68
CA GLY A 134 -9.57 -9.55 -13.44
C GLY A 134 -10.37 -8.53 -12.63
N GLY A 135 -9.70 -7.70 -11.83
CA GLY A 135 -10.35 -6.71 -10.95
C GLY A 135 -11.06 -5.57 -11.69
N TYR A 136 -10.85 -5.44 -13.01
CA TYR A 136 -11.49 -4.41 -13.84
C TYR A 136 -12.85 -4.85 -14.41
N PHE A 137 -13.24 -6.12 -14.23
CA PHE A 137 -14.48 -6.69 -14.78
C PHE A 137 -14.65 -6.45 -16.29
N ILE A 138 -13.54 -6.48 -17.04
CA ILE A 138 -13.51 -6.40 -18.49
C ILE A 138 -13.45 -7.82 -19.07
N ASP A 139 -14.36 -8.14 -19.98
CA ASP A 139 -14.30 -9.38 -20.75
C ASP A 139 -13.07 -9.39 -21.68
N PRO A 140 -12.12 -10.32 -21.54
CA PRO A 140 -10.86 -10.29 -22.29
C PRO A 140 -11.03 -10.45 -23.81
N ALA A 141 -12.10 -11.12 -24.26
CA ALA A 141 -12.34 -11.37 -25.68
C ALA A 141 -12.90 -10.13 -26.39
N SER A 142 -13.79 -9.39 -25.74
CA SER A 142 -14.47 -8.22 -26.30
C SER A 142 -13.90 -6.87 -25.87
N GLY A 143 -13.13 -6.84 -24.78
CA GLY A 143 -12.61 -5.60 -24.17
C GLY A 143 -13.70 -4.73 -23.53
N LYS A 144 -14.89 -5.29 -23.26
CA LYS A 144 -16.03 -4.55 -22.72
C LYS A 144 -16.25 -4.85 -21.24
N PHE A 145 -16.72 -3.85 -20.52
CA PHE A 145 -17.19 -4.01 -19.15
C PHE A 145 -18.35 -4.99 -19.06
N ASN A 146 -18.33 -5.85 -18.04
CA ASN A 146 -19.39 -6.79 -17.73
C ASN A 146 -20.32 -6.25 -16.61
N PRO A 147 -21.41 -5.53 -16.95
CA PRO A 147 -22.34 -5.01 -15.95
C PRO A 147 -23.18 -6.10 -15.27
N ALA A 148 -23.15 -7.33 -15.77
CA ALA A 148 -23.90 -8.46 -15.23
C ALA A 148 -23.09 -9.28 -14.20
N HIS A 149 -21.85 -8.89 -13.90
CA HIS A 149 -21.09 -9.55 -12.85
C HIS A 149 -21.82 -9.39 -11.49
N PRO A 150 -21.99 -10.46 -10.69
CA PRO A 150 -22.78 -10.41 -9.45
C PRO A 150 -22.36 -9.27 -8.50
N ASP A 151 -21.05 -9.07 -8.30
CA ASP A 151 -20.54 -8.01 -7.43
C ASP A 151 -20.87 -6.60 -7.96
N ILE A 152 -20.82 -6.40 -9.28
CA ILE A 152 -21.19 -5.11 -9.91
C ILE A 152 -22.69 -4.85 -9.77
N VAL A 153 -23.51 -5.89 -9.93
CA VAL A 153 -24.96 -5.79 -9.76
C VAL A 153 -25.32 -5.47 -8.30
N ALA A 154 -24.56 -6.01 -7.35
CA ALA A 154 -24.72 -5.71 -5.93
C ALA A 154 -24.38 -4.24 -5.63
N ASP A 155 -23.24 -3.74 -6.11
CA ASP A 155 -22.81 -2.35 -5.94
C ASP A 155 -23.76 -1.34 -6.62
N ALA A 156 -24.45 -1.75 -7.69
CA ALA A 156 -25.41 -0.89 -8.39
C ALA A 156 -26.76 -0.74 -7.66
N GLN A 157 -27.00 -1.48 -6.57
CA GLN A 157 -28.25 -1.35 -5.82
C GLN A 157 -28.29 -0.03 -5.02
N PRO A 158 -29.46 0.63 -4.90
CA PRO A 158 -29.58 1.83 -4.08
C PRO A 158 -29.18 1.57 -2.62
N GLY A 159 -28.22 2.36 -2.13
CA GLY A 159 -27.75 2.26 -0.73
C GLY A 159 -26.76 1.13 -0.46
N ALA A 160 -26.19 0.52 -1.52
CA ALA A 160 -24.96 -0.26 -1.43
C ALA A 160 -23.77 0.59 -0.96
#